data_AF-A0A6F8PUK3-F1
#
_entry.id   AF-A0A6F8PUK3-F1
#
_cell.length_a   1.000
_cell.length_b   1.000
_cell.length_c   1.000
_cell.angle_alpha   90.00
_cell.angle_beta   90.00
_cell.angle_gamma   90.00
#
_symmetry.space_group_name_H-M   'P 1'
#
loop_
_entity.id
_entity.type
_entity.pdbx_description
1 polymer ?
#
loop_
_entity_poly.entity_id
_entity_poly.type
_entity_poly.pdbx_seq_one_letter_code
_entity_poly.pdbx_strand_id
1 'polypeptide(L)'
;MLKSPTILENAYGQRRVHCKYIIQGMTEDGRKFRPSDWIDRISSMGASFGDSHRLVYSDLLHPELFEGQKCLMIDTELEIKNPNMFSYVMNFVKSNGLVMLQVCQNDEGVWSTISSKDKDADK
;
A
#
# COMPACT_ATOMS: atom_id res chain seq x y z
N MET A 1 -6.95 6.56 37.68
CA MET A 1 -6.08 5.38 37.70
C MET A 1 -6.67 4.35 36.75
N LEU A 2 -6.20 4.33 35.50
CA LEU A 2 -6.62 3.34 34.52
C LEU A 2 -5.86 2.04 34.84
N LYS A 3 -6.60 0.95 35.05
CA LYS A 3 -6.05 -0.37 35.33
C LYS A 3 -5.24 -0.80 34.11
N SER A 4 -3.95 -1.10 34.31
CA SER A 4 -3.08 -1.68 33.29
C SER A 4 -3.67 -3.00 32.79
N PRO A 5 -3.72 -3.25 31.47
CA PRO A 5 -4.22 -4.52 30.95
C PRO A 5 -3.28 -5.67 31.36
N THR A 6 -3.89 -6.76 31.82
CA THR A 6 -3.21 -7.97 32.30
C THR A 6 -2.66 -8.80 31.13
N ILE A 7 -1.52 -9.48 31.34
CA ILE A 7 -0.76 -10.34 30.41
C ILE A 7 -1.62 -11.36 29.61
N LEU A 8 -2.83 -11.70 30.07
CA LEU A 8 -3.68 -12.73 29.46
C LEU A 8 -4.60 -12.23 28.33
N GLU A 9 -4.78 -10.92 28.14
CA GLU A 9 -5.65 -10.39 27.07
C GLU A 9 -4.97 -10.45 25.68
N ASN A 10 -3.68 -10.78 25.63
CA ASN A 10 -2.88 -10.90 24.39
C ASN A 10 -2.82 -12.33 23.82
N ALA A 11 -3.46 -13.32 24.45
CA ALA A 11 -3.39 -14.73 24.01
C ALA A 11 -4.32 -15.06 22.81
N TYR A 12 -5.19 -14.13 22.41
CA TYR A 12 -6.00 -14.17 21.17
C TYR A 12 -5.85 -12.87 20.37
N GLY A 13 -4.66 -12.25 20.43
CA GLY A 13 -4.39 -10.93 19.87
C GLY A 13 -4.46 -10.90 18.35
N GLN A 14 -5.52 -10.26 17.83
CA GLN A 14 -5.72 -9.75 16.46
C GLN A 14 -4.64 -10.17 15.44
N ARG A 15 -4.95 -11.16 14.60
CA ARG A 15 -4.27 -11.29 13.31
C ARG A 15 -4.46 -9.99 12.56
N ARG A 16 -3.40 -9.17 12.51
CA ARG A 16 -3.35 -8.04 11.60
C ARG A 16 -3.29 -8.64 10.20
N VAL A 17 -4.43 -8.61 9.52
CA VAL A 17 -4.49 -8.91 8.09
C VAL A 17 -3.50 -7.97 7.42
N HIS A 18 -2.43 -8.54 6.89
CA HIS A 18 -1.37 -7.78 6.25
C HIS A 18 -1.79 -7.50 4.81
N CYS A 19 -1.96 -6.22 4.48
CA CYS A 19 -2.41 -5.81 3.16
C CYS A 19 -1.37 -4.95 2.45
N LYS A 20 -1.49 -4.94 1.13
CA LYS A 20 -0.75 -4.08 0.21
C LYS A 20 -1.73 -3.36 -0.72
N TYR A 21 -1.34 -2.17 -1.15
CA TYR A 21 -1.99 -1.47 -2.24
C TYR A 21 -1.13 -1.57 -3.51
N ILE A 22 -1.80 -1.81 -4.62
CA ILE A 22 -1.23 -1.85 -5.97
C ILE A 22 -1.83 -0.67 -6.73
N ILE A 23 -1.00 0.32 -7.07
CA ILE A 23 -1.46 1.51 -7.79
C ILE A 23 -0.94 1.44 -9.21
N GLN A 24 -1.87 1.44 -10.17
CA GLN A 24 -1.56 1.33 -11.59
C GLN A 24 -1.25 2.70 -12.19
N GLY A 25 -0.49 2.71 -13.29
CA GLY A 25 -0.28 3.90 -14.12
C GLY A 25 -1.48 4.30 -14.97
N MET A 26 -2.69 3.99 -14.51
CA MET A 26 -3.96 4.22 -15.19
C MET A 26 -4.90 4.98 -14.25
N THR A 27 -5.67 5.90 -14.81
CA THR A 27 -6.76 6.58 -14.10
C THR A 27 -8.02 5.72 -14.12
N GLU A 28 -8.94 5.96 -13.18
CA GLU A 28 -10.22 5.27 -13.06
C GLU A 28 -11.10 5.42 -14.32
N ASP A 29 -10.89 6.48 -15.11
CA ASP A 29 -11.54 6.70 -16.40
C ASP A 29 -10.82 6.02 -17.59
N GLY A 30 -9.85 5.16 -17.31
CA GLY A 30 -9.19 4.30 -18.31
C GLY A 30 -8.09 4.99 -19.12
N ARG A 31 -7.57 6.14 -18.69
CA ARG A 31 -6.46 6.83 -19.37
C ARG A 31 -5.12 6.52 -18.73
N LYS A 32 -4.06 6.54 -19.54
CA LYS A 32 -2.69 6.38 -19.04
C LYS A 32 -2.25 7.64 -18.29
N PHE A 33 -1.85 7.50 -17.04
CA PHE A 33 -1.33 8.61 -16.24
C PHE A 33 0.08 9.02 -16.71
N ARG A 34 0.36 10.32 -16.66
CA ARG A 34 1.61 10.93 -17.13
C ARG A 34 2.16 11.92 -16.08
N PRO A 35 3.49 12.11 -16.01
CA PRO A 35 4.52 11.47 -16.84
C PRO A 35 4.71 9.98 -16.50
N SER A 36 5.36 9.19 -17.38
CA SER A 36 5.50 7.73 -17.16
C SER A 36 6.46 7.33 -16.03
N ASP A 37 7.32 8.25 -15.60
CA ASP A 37 8.30 8.07 -14.53
C ASP A 37 7.75 8.42 -13.14
N TRP A 38 6.45 8.72 -13.01
CA TRP A 38 5.83 9.10 -11.73
C TRP A 38 6.03 8.05 -10.63
N ILE A 39 6.01 6.76 -10.99
CA ILE A 39 6.25 5.65 -10.05
C ILE A 39 7.67 5.75 -9.49
N ASP A 40 8.67 5.90 -10.36
CA ASP A 40 10.07 6.03 -9.94
C ASP A 40 10.29 7.25 -9.05
N ARG A 41 9.63 8.37 -9.39
CA ARG A 41 9.70 9.60 -8.60
C ARG A 41 9.14 9.38 -7.19
N ILE A 42 7.94 8.82 -7.06
CA ILE A 42 7.35 8.58 -5.74
C ILE A 42 8.15 7.53 -4.95
N SER A 43 8.53 6.41 -5.56
CA SER A 43 9.33 5.38 -4.89
C SER A 43 10.68 5.91 -4.40
N SER A 44 11.30 6.83 -5.14
CA SER A 44 12.58 7.44 -4.73
C SER A 44 12.46 8.28 -3.45
N MET A 45 11.26 8.77 -3.11
CA MET A 45 11.05 9.55 -1.88
C MET A 45 11.17 8.69 -0.62
N GLY A 46 10.92 7.38 -0.73
CA GLY A 46 11.08 6.40 0.34
C GLY A 46 12.40 5.62 0.27
N ALA A 47 13.28 5.94 -0.69
CA ALA A 47 14.50 5.19 -0.93
C ALA A 47 15.65 5.65 -0.02
N SER A 48 16.64 4.77 0.15
CA SER A 48 17.90 5.06 0.83
C SER A 48 19.10 4.78 -0.07
N PHE A 49 20.28 5.23 0.32
CA PHE A 49 21.54 4.86 -0.34
C PHE A 49 22.12 3.62 0.34
N GLY A 50 22.31 2.55 -0.41
CA GLY A 50 23.02 1.35 0.06
C GLY A 50 24.54 1.50 -0.02
N ASP A 51 25.25 0.45 0.43
CA ASP A 51 26.72 0.44 0.58
C ASP A 51 27.51 0.76 -0.69
N SER A 52 26.91 0.56 -1.88
CA SER A 52 27.51 0.88 -3.18
C SER A 52 27.12 2.25 -3.75
N HIS A 53 26.59 3.15 -2.91
CA HIS A 53 25.98 4.43 -3.31
C HIS A 53 24.87 4.28 -4.35
N ARG A 54 24.25 3.10 -4.40
CA ARG A 54 23.08 2.83 -5.23
C ARG A 54 21.82 3.12 -4.44
N LEU A 55 20.84 3.70 -5.12
CA LEU A 55 19.52 3.94 -4.56
C LEU A 55 18.80 2.60 -4.38
N VAL A 56 18.33 2.34 -3.17
CA VAL A 56 17.59 1.13 -2.78
C VAL A 56 16.19 1.56 -2.37
N TYR A 57 15.18 1.04 -3.08
CA TYR A 57 13.79 1.31 -2.73
C TYR A 57 13.41 0.61 -1.42
N SER A 58 12.47 1.21 -0.68
CA SER A 58 11.93 0.62 0.54
C SER A 58 11.00 -0.54 0.20
N ASP A 59 11.04 -1.62 0.99
CA ASP A 59 10.09 -2.74 0.89
C ASP A 59 8.62 -2.31 1.12
N LEU A 60 8.42 -1.13 1.71
CA LEU A 60 7.11 -0.57 2.00
C LEU A 60 6.58 0.37 0.90
N LEU A 61 7.46 0.81 -0.02
CA LEU A 61 7.14 1.75 -1.10
C LEU A 61 8.13 1.59 -2.27
N HIS A 62 7.75 0.81 -3.29
CA HIS A 62 8.65 0.46 -4.39
C HIS A 62 7.90 0.25 -5.72
N PRO A 63 8.61 0.33 -6.86
CA PRO A 63 8.07 -0.09 -8.14
C PRO A 63 8.06 -1.62 -8.24
N GLU A 64 6.99 -2.19 -8.78
CA GLU A 64 6.91 -3.63 -9.08
C GLU A 64 6.15 -3.87 -10.39
N LEU A 65 6.44 -4.99 -11.07
CA LEU A 65 5.66 -5.42 -12.22
C LEU A 65 4.47 -6.26 -11.73
N PHE A 66 3.26 -5.77 -11.97
CA PHE A 66 2.02 -6.50 -11.72
C PHE A 66 1.27 -6.65 -13.03
N GLU A 67 0.93 -7.89 -13.42
CA GLU A 67 0.30 -8.20 -14.71
C GLU A 67 1.01 -7.58 -15.94
N GLY A 68 2.34 -7.54 -15.90
CA GLY A 68 3.16 -6.97 -16.97
C GLY A 68 3.19 -5.44 -17.03
N GLN A 69 2.55 -4.75 -16.09
CA GLN A 69 2.58 -3.30 -15.97
C GLN A 69 3.34 -2.84 -14.73
N LYS A 70 4.12 -1.78 -14.87
CA LYS A 70 4.80 -1.14 -13.74
C LYS A 70 3.75 -0.46 -12.85
N CYS A 71 3.71 -0.85 -11.59
CA CYS A 71 2.83 -0.33 -10.56
C CYS A 71 3.65 0.20 -9.38
N LEU A 72 3.04 1.10 -8.60
CA LEU A 72 3.56 1.49 -7.29
C LEU A 72 2.95 0.57 -6.24
N MET A 73 3.80 -0.07 -5.46
CA MET A 73 3.40 -0.93 -4.34
C MET A 73 3.48 -0.14 -3.04
N ILE A 74 2.48 -0.28 -2.18
CA ILE A 74 2.49 0.28 -0.83
C ILE A 74 2.11 -0.82 0.16
N ASP A 75 2.96 -1.05 1.13
CA ASP A 75 2.62 -1.91 2.26
C ASP A 75 1.83 -1.14 3.33
N THR A 76 0.77 -1.75 3.90
CA THR A 76 0.00 -1.11 4.99
C THR A 76 0.83 -0.80 6.24
N GLU A 77 1.96 -1.49 6.44
CA GLU A 77 2.89 -1.16 7.53
C GLU A 77 3.52 0.24 7.36
N LEU A 78 3.52 0.82 6.14
CA LEU A 78 3.97 2.19 5.91
C LEU A 78 3.13 3.21 6.69
N GLU A 79 1.83 2.96 6.90
CA GLU A 79 0.96 3.85 7.67
C GLU A 79 1.45 3.99 9.12
N ILE A 80 1.98 2.91 9.69
CA ILE A 80 2.49 2.87 11.06
C ILE A 80 3.90 3.47 11.12
N LYS A 81 4.78 3.05 10.20
CA LYS A 81 6.21 3.44 10.21
C LYS A 81 6.45 4.86 9.72
N ASN A 82 5.67 5.33 8.74
CA ASN A 82 5.78 6.66 8.16
C ASN A 82 4.40 7.17 7.69
N PRO A 83 3.52 7.57 8.63
CA PRO A 83 2.15 8.00 8.32
C PRO A 83 2.08 9.19 7.35
N ASN A 84 3.08 10.08 7.38
CA ASN A 84 3.15 11.22 6.47
C ASN A 84 3.38 10.78 5.03
N MET A 85 4.30 9.83 4.79
CA MET A 85 4.54 9.29 3.46
C MET A 85 3.31 8.53 2.95
N PHE A 86 2.71 7.69 3.81
CA PHE A 86 1.50 6.97 3.45
C PHE A 86 0.36 7.92 3.04
N SER A 87 0.09 8.94 3.86
CA SER A 87 -0.93 9.96 3.58
C SER A 87 -0.62 10.75 2.31
N TYR A 88 0.65 11.10 2.07
CA TYR A 88 1.06 11.76 0.83
C TYR A 88 0.70 10.92 -0.40
N VAL A 89 1.04 9.63 -0.41
CA VAL A 89 0.78 8.77 -1.57
C VAL A 89 -0.72 8.52 -1.73
N MET A 90 -1.46 8.26 -0.64
CA MET A 90 -2.92 8.07 -0.71
C MET A 90 -3.64 9.31 -1.27
N ASN A 91 -3.22 10.51 -0.85
CA ASN A 91 -3.74 11.75 -1.40
C ASN A 91 -3.34 11.94 -2.86
N PHE A 92 -2.10 11.62 -3.24
CA PHE A 92 -1.65 11.68 -4.63
C PHE A 92 -2.51 10.79 -5.54
N VAL A 93 -2.76 9.54 -5.14
CA VAL A 93 -3.62 8.58 -5.87
C VAL A 93 -5.01 9.15 -6.06
N LYS A 94 -5.64 9.61 -4.96
CA LYS A 94 -7.00 10.14 -4.97
C LYS A 94 -7.12 11.40 -5.82
N SER A 95 -6.21 12.36 -5.68
CA SER A 95 -6.25 13.62 -6.41
C SER A 95 -6.04 13.45 -7.92
N ASN A 96 -5.37 12.39 -8.33
CA ASN A 96 -5.15 12.08 -9.75
C ASN A 96 -6.13 11.02 -10.30
N GLY A 97 -7.05 10.51 -9.46
CA GLY A 97 -8.00 9.48 -9.84
C GLY A 97 -7.32 8.21 -10.37
N LEU A 98 -6.25 7.75 -9.71
CA LEU A 98 -5.52 6.55 -10.12
C LEU A 98 -6.22 5.27 -9.66
N VAL A 99 -6.18 4.24 -10.49
CA VAL A 99 -6.66 2.90 -10.14
C VAL A 99 -5.78 2.33 -9.03
N MET A 100 -6.44 1.93 -7.94
CA MET A 100 -5.81 1.34 -6.77
C MET A 100 -6.54 0.06 -6.35
N LEU A 101 -5.79 -1.02 -6.19
CA LEU A 101 -6.28 -2.31 -5.71
C LEU A 101 -5.71 -2.58 -4.32
N GLN A 102 -6.54 -3.05 -3.39
CA GLN A 102 -6.07 -3.55 -2.10
C GLN A 102 -6.07 -5.07 -2.11
N VAL A 103 -4.95 -5.66 -1.72
CA VAL A 103 -4.80 -7.11 -1.60
C VAL A 103 -4.30 -7.45 -0.21
N CYS A 104 -4.99 -8.38 0.44
CA CYS A 104 -4.74 -8.75 1.82
C CYS A 104 -4.39 -10.23 1.89
N GLN A 105 -3.40 -10.57 2.73
CA GLN A 105 -3.12 -11.97 3.06
C GLN A 105 -4.18 -12.47 4.03
N ASN A 106 -4.99 -13.43 3.60
CA ASN A 106 -5.80 -14.21 4.52
C ASN A 106 -4.93 -15.28 5.19
N ASP A 107 -5.35 -15.77 6.36
CA ASP A 107 -4.61 -16.71 7.22
C ASP A 107 -4.25 -18.06 6.57
N GLU A 108 -4.77 -18.33 5.37
CA GLU A 108 -4.52 -19.52 4.56
C GLU A 108 -3.58 -19.27 3.37
N GLY A 109 -3.00 -18.06 3.24
CA GLY A 109 -2.11 -17.70 2.13
C GLY A 109 -2.83 -17.44 0.79
N VAL A 110 -4.15 -17.25 0.82
CA VAL A 110 -4.99 -16.97 -0.35
C VAL A 110 -5.11 -15.46 -0.56
N TRP A 111 -4.81 -15.00 -1.77
CA TRP A 111 -4.92 -13.59 -2.19
C TRP A 111 -6.35 -13.32 -2.67
N SER A 112 -7.08 -12.42 -1.99
CA SER A 112 -8.39 -11.93 -2.46
C SER A 112 -8.35 -10.43 -2.70
N THR A 113 -8.79 -9.99 -3.88
CA THR A 113 -8.96 -8.56 -4.20
C THR A 113 -10.21 -8.04 -3.49
N ILE A 114 -10.07 -7.00 -2.67
CA ILE A 114 -11.23 -6.30 -2.10
C ILE A 114 -11.59 -5.17 -3.08
N SER A 115 -12.72 -5.31 -3.76
CA SER A 115 -13.26 -4.28 -4.63
C SER A 115 -14.08 -3.30 -3.79
N SER A 116 -13.94 -1.99 -4.08
CA SER A 116 -14.76 -0.93 -3.48
C SER A 116 -16.27 -1.07 -3.74
N LYS A 117 -16.70 -2.06 -4.55
CA LYS A 117 -18.11 -2.37 -4.85
C LYS A 117 -18.82 -3.23 -3.80
N ASP A 118 -18.13 -3.78 -2.82
CA ASP A 118 -18.75 -4.70 -1.84
C ASP A 118 -19.38 -4.01 -0.62
N LYS A 119 -19.40 -2.66 -0.58
CA LYS A 119 -19.92 -1.89 0.57
C LYS A 119 -21.41 -1.52 0.51
N ASP A 120 -22.11 -1.85 -0.58
CA ASP A 120 -23.51 -1.42 -0.79
C ASP A 120 -24.53 -2.57 -0.76
N ALA A 121 -24.16 -3.77 -0.31
CA ALA A 121 -25.06 -4.93 -0.26
C ALA A 121 -25.73 -5.17 1.10
N ASP A 122 -25.54 -4.28 2.08
CA ASP A 122 -26.16 -4.39 3.41
C ASP A 122 -26.77 -3.03 3.81
N LYS A 123 -27.81 -2.61 3.07
CA LYS A 123 -28.77 -1.62 3.53
C LYS A 123 -30.12 -1.74 2.82
#